data_AF-A0A2M9D1I4-F1
#
_entry.id   AF-A0A2M9D1I4-F1
#
_cell.length_a   1.000
_cell.length_b   1.000
_cell.length_c   1.000
_cell.angle_alpha   90.00
_cell.angle_beta   90.00
_cell.angle_gamma   90.00
#
_symmetry.space_group_name_H-M   'P 1'
#
loop_
_entity.id
_entity.type
_entity.pdbx_description
1 polymer ?
#
loop_
_entity_poly.entity_id
_entity_poly.type
_entity_poly.pdbx_seq_one_letter_code
_entity_poly.pdbx_strand_id
1 'polypeptide(L)'
;MSGVATLQDLFGRIVPAVTATVDGLDDDALTARLDPAANTLAWLAWHVAREQDVQVAAAVGREQVWTAQGWARRFDLPFDDAAMGYGHTADDVAAVRAPADLLVGYLRAVGDESAEVLADLDDAALDEVVDERWDPPVTLGVRLVSVAVDALEHAGQAAYLRGVLERTGRA
;
A
#
# COMPACT_ATOMS: atom_id res chain seq x y z
N MET A 1 -18.71 -7.96 16.82
CA MET A 1 -17.91 -6.97 16.09
C MET A 1 -18.74 -6.59 14.88
N SER A 2 -18.95 -5.30 14.62
CA SER A 2 -19.62 -4.84 13.39
C SER A 2 -18.72 -5.08 12.18
N GLY A 3 -19.28 -5.02 10.97
CA GLY A 3 -18.50 -5.15 9.74
C GLY A 3 -17.39 -4.09 9.66
N VAL A 4 -17.73 -2.84 9.97
CA VAL A 4 -16.77 -1.73 10.02
C VAL A 4 -15.69 -1.98 11.08
N ALA A 5 -16.04 -2.45 12.28
CA ALA A 5 -15.04 -2.73 13.32
C ALA A 5 -14.09 -3.87 12.93
N THR A 6 -14.55 -4.86 12.15
CA THR A 6 -13.69 -5.89 11.57
C THR A 6 -12.74 -5.32 10.52
N LEU A 7 -13.22 -4.41 9.67
CA LEU A 7 -12.38 -3.73 8.68
C LEU A 7 -11.34 -2.81 9.35
N GLN A 8 -11.70 -2.09 10.42
CA GLN A 8 -10.76 -1.29 11.21
C GLN A 8 -9.63 -2.14 11.78
N ASP A 9 -9.94 -3.30 12.36
CA ASP A 9 -8.91 -4.24 12.85
C ASP A 9 -8.04 -4.77 11.69
N LEU A 10 -8.64 -5.08 10.54
CA LEU A 10 -7.93 -5.58 9.37
C LEU A 10 -6.94 -4.53 8.81
N PHE A 11 -7.40 -3.31 8.54
CA PHE A 11 -6.57 -2.21 8.02
C PHE A 11 -5.48 -1.80 9.02
N GLY A 12 -5.78 -1.82 10.33
CA GLY A 12 -4.81 -1.52 11.38
C GLY A 12 -3.58 -2.45 11.40
N ARG A 13 -3.64 -3.61 10.72
CA ARG A 13 -2.52 -4.55 10.61
C ARG A 13 -1.54 -4.21 9.49
N ILE A 14 -1.95 -3.42 8.49
CA ILE A 14 -1.16 -3.15 7.27
C ILE A 14 0.11 -2.37 7.61
N VAL A 15 -0.04 -1.21 8.29
CA VAL A 15 1.09 -0.31 8.59
C VAL A 15 2.18 -1.01 9.42
N PRO A 16 1.89 -1.69 10.54
CA PRO A 16 2.89 -2.44 11.29
C PRO A 16 3.54 -3.57 10.48
N ALA A 17 2.75 -4.30 9.68
CA ALA A 17 3.26 -5.43 8.89
C ALA A 17 4.31 -4.98 7.87
N VAL A 18 4.05 -3.89 7.14
CA VAL A 18 4.99 -3.38 6.12
C VAL A 18 6.16 -2.64 6.75
N THR A 19 5.92 -1.82 7.79
CA THR A 19 7.00 -1.07 8.48
C THR A 19 8.09 -2.00 8.99
N ALA A 20 7.73 -3.17 9.54
CA ALA A 20 8.68 -4.15 10.03
C ALA A 20 9.61 -4.71 8.94
N THR A 21 9.22 -4.66 7.66
CA THR A 21 10.03 -5.21 6.55
C THR A 21 11.13 -4.26 6.09
N VAL A 22 10.94 -2.95 6.28
CA VAL A 22 11.86 -1.89 5.86
C VAL A 22 12.68 -1.30 7.02
N ASP A 23 12.35 -1.67 8.27
CA ASP A 23 12.99 -1.14 9.46
C ASP A 23 14.51 -1.39 9.47
N GLY A 24 15.26 -0.34 9.75
CA GLY A 24 16.73 -0.36 9.84
C GLY A 24 17.49 -0.62 8.54
N LEU A 25 16.82 -0.67 7.38
CA LEU A 25 17.48 -0.88 6.09
C LEU A 25 18.02 0.40 5.47
N ASP A 26 19.13 0.27 4.77
CA ASP A 26 19.64 1.30 3.87
C ASP A 26 19.06 1.14 2.45
N ASP A 27 19.34 2.12 1.59
CA ASP A 27 18.83 2.17 0.22
C ASP A 27 19.27 0.96 -0.62
N ASP A 28 20.47 0.43 -0.37
CA ASP A 28 21.00 -0.75 -1.08
C ASP A 28 20.18 -2.00 -0.73
N ALA A 29 19.88 -2.22 0.56
CA ALA A 29 19.03 -3.33 1.00
C ALA A 29 17.57 -3.16 0.54
N LEU A 30 17.03 -1.93 0.58
CA LEU A 30 15.67 -1.62 0.15
C LEU A 30 15.46 -1.86 -1.35
N THR A 31 16.50 -1.69 -2.16
CA THR A 31 16.46 -1.85 -3.61
C THR A 31 17.07 -3.18 -4.09
N ALA A 32 17.53 -4.02 -3.16
CA ALA A 32 18.08 -5.34 -3.48
C ALA A 32 17.03 -6.25 -4.12
N ARG A 33 17.49 -7.07 -5.07
CA ARG A 33 16.67 -8.09 -5.75
C ARG A 33 17.16 -9.50 -5.48
N LEU A 34 16.22 -10.42 -5.36
CA LEU A 34 16.53 -11.87 -5.29
C LEU A 34 16.80 -12.44 -6.67
N ASP A 35 16.09 -11.96 -7.68
CA ASP A 35 16.32 -12.26 -9.09
C ASP A 35 16.04 -11.02 -9.94
N PRO A 36 16.47 -10.98 -11.21
CA PRO A 36 16.37 -9.79 -12.05
C PRO A 36 14.96 -9.21 -12.21
N ALA A 37 13.91 -10.00 -12.05
CA ALA A 37 12.51 -9.57 -12.19
C ALA A 37 11.77 -9.41 -10.85
N ALA A 38 12.41 -9.74 -9.72
CA ALA A 38 11.78 -9.64 -8.39
C ALA A 38 11.46 -8.18 -8.01
N ASN A 39 10.32 -8.00 -7.32
CA ASN A 39 10.00 -6.76 -6.63
C ASN A 39 11.03 -6.46 -5.52
N THR A 40 11.30 -5.18 -5.29
CA THR A 40 12.17 -4.69 -4.21
C THR A 40 11.35 -4.37 -2.97
N LEU A 41 11.99 -4.29 -1.80
CA LEU A 41 11.29 -3.85 -0.57
C LEU A 41 10.78 -2.42 -0.69
N ALA A 42 11.54 -1.52 -1.32
CA ALA A 42 11.11 -0.16 -1.61
C ALA A 42 9.83 -0.12 -2.45
N TRP A 43 9.80 -0.89 -3.54
CA TRP A 43 8.62 -0.95 -4.42
C TRP A 43 7.42 -1.55 -3.69
N LEU A 44 7.60 -2.64 -2.92
CA LEU A 44 6.51 -3.28 -2.19
C LEU A 44 5.91 -2.34 -1.13
N ALA A 45 6.74 -1.66 -0.34
CA ALA A 45 6.26 -0.74 0.67
C ALA A 45 5.55 0.48 0.05
N TRP A 46 6.08 1.02 -1.05
CA TRP A 46 5.43 2.10 -1.80
C TRP A 46 4.11 1.65 -2.43
N HIS A 47 4.09 0.47 -3.07
CA HIS A 47 2.92 -0.08 -3.76
C HIS A 47 1.76 -0.31 -2.80
N VAL A 48 2.03 -0.94 -1.64
CA VAL A 48 1.01 -1.15 -0.59
C VAL A 48 0.37 0.18 -0.15
N ALA A 49 1.18 1.22 0.05
CA ALA A 49 0.63 2.53 0.41
C ALA A 49 -0.14 3.17 -0.78
N ARG A 50 0.39 3.12 -2.00
CA ARG A 50 -0.24 3.72 -3.18
C ARG A 50 -1.57 3.07 -3.54
N GLU A 51 -1.62 1.74 -3.55
CA GLU A 51 -2.84 1.03 -3.94
C GLU A 51 -3.97 1.32 -2.96
N GLN A 52 -3.65 1.29 -1.66
CA GLN A 52 -4.60 1.62 -0.60
C GLN A 52 -5.08 3.07 -0.73
N ASP A 53 -4.17 4.04 -0.90
CA ASP A 53 -4.49 5.46 -1.05
C ASP A 53 -5.43 5.72 -2.24
N VAL A 54 -5.06 5.24 -3.43
CA VAL A 54 -5.88 5.42 -4.65
C VAL A 54 -7.26 4.81 -4.47
N GLN A 55 -7.32 3.57 -3.99
CA GLN A 55 -8.57 2.80 -4.00
C GLN A 55 -9.52 3.23 -2.89
N VAL A 56 -9.02 3.52 -1.69
CA VAL A 56 -9.84 4.01 -0.57
C VAL A 56 -10.37 5.40 -0.90
N ALA A 57 -9.51 6.33 -1.33
CA ALA A 57 -9.92 7.69 -1.66
C ALA A 57 -11.00 7.70 -2.75
N ALA A 58 -10.82 6.90 -3.81
CA ALA A 58 -11.80 6.79 -4.89
C ALA A 58 -13.14 6.19 -4.43
N ALA A 59 -13.12 5.20 -3.53
CA ALA A 59 -14.34 4.56 -3.02
C ALA A 59 -15.24 5.50 -2.21
N VAL A 60 -14.65 6.51 -1.54
CA VAL A 60 -15.38 7.47 -0.71
C VAL A 60 -15.36 8.91 -1.25
N GLY A 61 -14.89 9.10 -2.47
CA GLY A 61 -14.86 10.42 -3.14
C GLY A 61 -13.93 11.44 -2.49
N ARG A 62 -12.83 11.00 -1.86
CA ARG A 62 -11.79 11.87 -1.28
C ARG A 62 -10.61 12.06 -2.25
N GLU A 63 -9.80 13.08 -2.00
CA GLU A 63 -8.52 13.26 -2.68
C GLU A 63 -7.48 12.29 -2.09
N GLN A 64 -6.56 11.78 -2.91
CA GLN A 64 -5.48 10.93 -2.46
C GLN A 64 -4.51 11.70 -1.56
N VAL A 65 -4.04 11.06 -0.50
CA VAL A 65 -2.95 11.57 0.36
C VAL A 65 -1.71 11.89 -0.48
N TRP A 66 -1.42 11.07 -1.48
CA TRP A 66 -0.31 11.21 -2.43
C TRP A 66 -0.15 12.63 -2.97
N THR A 67 -1.23 13.22 -3.49
CA THR A 67 -1.24 14.57 -4.05
C THR A 67 -1.55 15.62 -3.00
N ALA A 68 -2.60 15.39 -2.19
CA ALA A 68 -3.11 16.36 -1.21
C ALA A 68 -2.06 16.77 -0.18
N GLN A 69 -1.22 15.83 0.25
CA GLN A 69 -0.18 16.07 1.26
C GLN A 69 1.23 16.20 0.66
N GLY A 70 1.34 16.23 -0.67
CA GLY A 70 2.59 16.47 -1.40
C GLY A 70 3.59 15.32 -1.37
N TRP A 71 3.16 14.09 -1.10
CA TRP A 71 4.03 12.90 -1.12
C TRP A 71 4.58 12.62 -2.52
N ALA A 72 3.79 12.86 -3.57
CA ALA A 72 4.22 12.76 -4.97
C ALA A 72 5.54 13.51 -5.21
N ARG A 73 5.59 14.77 -4.78
CA ARG A 73 6.79 15.62 -4.90
C ARG A 73 7.95 15.15 -4.01
N ARG A 74 7.67 14.61 -2.83
CA ARG A 74 8.72 14.12 -1.91
C ARG A 74 9.39 12.86 -2.44
N PHE A 75 8.60 11.99 -3.09
CA PHE A 75 9.07 10.76 -3.70
C PHE A 75 9.75 10.99 -5.05
N ASP A 76 9.28 11.98 -5.83
CA ASP A 76 9.87 12.40 -7.11
C ASP A 76 10.15 11.21 -8.07
N LEU A 77 9.22 10.25 -8.10
CA LEU A 77 9.34 9.07 -8.94
C LEU A 77 9.04 9.42 -10.40
N PRO A 78 9.66 8.74 -11.38
CA PRO A 78 9.51 9.05 -12.81
C PRO A 78 8.21 8.47 -13.40
N PHE A 79 7.10 8.57 -12.68
CA PHE A 79 5.80 8.06 -13.07
C PHE A 79 4.74 9.17 -13.01
N ASP A 80 3.61 8.92 -13.65
CA ASP A 80 2.43 9.76 -13.47
C ASP A 80 1.93 9.68 -12.01
N ASP A 81 1.33 10.75 -11.49
CA ASP A 81 0.78 10.77 -10.13
C ASP A 81 -0.31 9.70 -9.91
N ALA A 82 -0.99 9.27 -10.97
CA ALA A 82 -1.96 8.17 -10.93
C ALA A 82 -1.31 6.77 -10.89
N ALA A 83 0.01 6.66 -11.06
CA ALA A 83 0.69 5.38 -11.00
C ALA A 83 0.66 4.80 -9.58
N MET A 84 0.32 3.51 -9.52
CA MET A 84 0.25 2.74 -8.29
C MET A 84 1.06 1.44 -8.36
N GLY A 85 1.78 1.17 -9.44
CA GLY A 85 2.60 -0.05 -9.59
C GLY A 85 2.01 -1.11 -10.53
N TYR A 86 0.69 -1.13 -10.74
CA TYR A 86 0.08 -2.09 -11.68
C TYR A 86 0.64 -1.92 -13.09
N GLY A 87 1.13 -3.02 -13.67
CA GLY A 87 1.73 -3.03 -15.01
C GLY A 87 3.19 -2.57 -15.07
N HIS A 88 3.83 -2.25 -13.93
CA HIS A 88 5.24 -1.89 -13.89
C HIS A 88 6.13 -3.05 -14.39
N THR A 89 7.11 -2.70 -15.23
CA THR A 89 8.18 -3.61 -15.67
C THR A 89 9.26 -3.77 -14.59
N ALA A 90 10.22 -4.66 -14.83
CA ALA A 90 11.39 -4.79 -13.96
C ALA A 90 12.15 -3.46 -13.82
N ASP A 91 12.28 -2.67 -14.88
CA ASP A 91 12.97 -1.38 -14.83
C ASP A 91 12.16 -0.34 -14.05
N ASP A 92 10.84 -0.33 -14.18
CA ASP A 92 9.96 0.54 -13.40
C ASP A 92 10.03 0.21 -11.90
N VAL A 93 10.02 -1.08 -11.55
CA VAL A 93 10.21 -1.51 -10.16
C VAL A 93 11.58 -1.04 -9.63
N ALA A 94 12.63 -1.05 -10.45
CA ALA A 94 13.97 -0.62 -10.06
C ALA A 94 14.09 0.91 -9.90
N ALA A 95 13.20 1.67 -10.56
CA ALA A 95 13.12 3.11 -10.44
C ALA A 95 12.45 3.57 -9.13
N VAL A 96 11.71 2.70 -8.43
CA VAL A 96 11.20 3.02 -7.08
C VAL A 96 12.33 2.95 -6.06
N ARG A 97 12.90 4.11 -5.77
CA ARG A 97 13.96 4.32 -4.77
C ARG A 97 13.52 5.38 -3.79
N ALA A 98 13.48 5.02 -2.52
CA ALA A 98 13.13 5.91 -1.42
C ALA A 98 13.74 5.37 -0.13
N PRO A 99 14.22 6.25 0.78
CA PRO A 99 14.71 5.80 2.08
C PRO A 99 13.55 5.27 2.94
N ALA A 100 13.87 4.41 3.92
CA ALA A 100 12.88 3.76 4.76
C ALA A 100 11.96 4.73 5.50
N ASP A 101 12.47 5.87 5.96
CA ASP A 101 11.69 6.89 6.67
C ASP A 101 10.63 7.54 5.76
N LEU A 102 10.95 7.79 4.49
CA LEU A 102 10.01 8.32 3.51
C LEU A 102 8.91 7.30 3.18
N LEU A 103 9.28 6.03 3.00
CA LEU A 103 8.33 4.92 2.78
C LEU A 103 7.37 4.77 3.97
N VAL A 104 7.90 4.70 5.19
CA VAL A 104 7.11 4.57 6.41
C VAL A 104 6.26 5.81 6.66
N GLY A 105 6.78 7.00 6.35
CA GLY A 105 6.04 8.26 6.46
C GLY A 105 4.78 8.26 5.59
N TYR A 106 4.91 7.87 4.33
CA TYR A 106 3.76 7.80 3.42
C TYR A 106 2.79 6.69 3.81
N LEU A 107 3.29 5.49 4.13
CA LEU A 107 2.48 4.37 4.60
C LEU A 107 1.63 4.75 5.83
N ARG A 108 2.21 5.48 6.79
CA ARG A 108 1.47 5.99 7.96
C ARG A 108 0.41 7.00 7.59
N ALA A 109 0.72 7.96 6.72
CA ALA A 109 -0.24 8.97 6.28
C ALA A 109 -1.46 8.34 5.58
N VAL A 110 -1.24 7.30 4.77
CA VAL A 110 -2.33 6.53 4.14
C VAL A 110 -3.10 5.70 5.17
N GLY A 111 -2.41 5.11 6.14
CA GLY A 111 -3.02 4.38 7.24
C GLY A 111 -3.93 5.26 8.10
N ASP A 112 -3.48 6.47 8.43
CA ASP A 112 -4.24 7.45 9.20
C ASP A 112 -5.49 7.91 8.42
N GLU A 113 -5.35 8.27 7.13
CA GLU A 113 -6.50 8.62 6.28
C GLU A 113 -7.50 7.47 6.18
N SER A 114 -7.02 6.24 6.02
CA SER A 114 -7.89 5.06 5.93
C SER A 114 -8.61 4.78 7.25
N ALA A 115 -7.94 5.00 8.38
CA ALA A 115 -8.56 4.89 9.70
C ALA A 115 -9.64 5.96 9.91
N GLU A 116 -9.41 7.19 9.47
CA GLU A 116 -10.42 8.27 9.50
C GLU A 116 -11.63 7.91 8.62
N VAL A 117 -11.40 7.45 7.39
CA VAL A 117 -12.47 6.99 6.50
C VAL A 117 -13.29 5.90 7.18
N LEU A 118 -12.65 4.86 7.72
CA LEU A 118 -13.35 3.75 8.38
C LEU A 118 -14.05 4.16 9.68
N ALA A 119 -13.61 5.24 10.35
CA ALA A 119 -14.28 5.75 11.55
C ALA A 119 -15.60 6.47 11.25
N ASP A 120 -15.74 7.01 10.03
CA ASP A 120 -16.93 7.73 9.58
C ASP A 120 -18.03 6.80 9.00
N LEU A 121 -17.72 5.51 8.79
CA LEU A 121 -18.64 4.54 8.20
C LEU A 121 -19.52 3.82 9.23
N ASP A 122 -20.73 3.48 8.81
CA ASP A 122 -21.56 2.46 9.46
C ASP A 122 -21.66 1.19 8.59
N ASP A 123 -22.24 0.13 9.14
CA ASP A 123 -22.34 -1.15 8.43
C ASP A 123 -23.25 -1.06 7.18
N ALA A 124 -24.18 -0.11 7.12
CA ALA A 124 -25.06 0.05 5.95
C ALA A 124 -24.31 0.62 4.74
N ALA A 125 -23.34 1.51 4.98
CA ALA A 125 -22.49 2.04 3.93
C ALA A 125 -21.68 0.94 3.20
N LEU A 126 -21.40 -0.20 3.85
CA LEU A 126 -20.64 -1.31 3.25
C LEU A 126 -21.37 -1.98 2.08
N ASP A 127 -22.70 -1.86 2.00
CA ASP A 127 -23.53 -2.41 0.93
C ASP A 127 -23.67 -1.45 -0.27
N GLU A 128 -23.18 -0.21 -0.16
CA GLU A 128 -23.24 0.76 -1.26
C GLU A 128 -22.35 0.35 -2.43
N VAL A 129 -22.87 0.43 -3.66
CA VAL A 129 -22.12 0.11 -4.87
C VAL A 129 -21.16 1.24 -5.22
N VAL A 130 -19.87 0.92 -5.30
CA VAL A 130 -18.79 1.86 -5.63
C VAL A 130 -18.18 1.60 -7.02
N ASP A 131 -18.47 0.46 -7.64
CA ASP A 131 -18.02 0.15 -9.00
C ASP A 131 -19.01 -0.74 -9.76
N GLU A 132 -19.75 -0.14 -10.69
CA GLU A 132 -20.72 -0.83 -11.55
C GLU A 132 -20.09 -1.57 -12.74
N ARG A 133 -18.76 -1.49 -12.93
CA ARG A 133 -18.07 -2.09 -14.09
C ARG A 133 -17.82 -3.60 -13.94
N TRP A 134 -18.19 -4.19 -12.80
CA TRP A 134 -18.02 -5.60 -12.47
C TRP A 134 -19.37 -6.32 -12.36
N ASP A 135 -19.36 -7.65 -12.51
CA ASP A 135 -20.54 -8.51 -12.33
C ASP A 135 -20.24 -9.66 -11.33
N PRO A 136 -20.79 -9.62 -10.10
CA PRO A 136 -21.67 -8.57 -9.58
C PRO A 136 -20.94 -7.22 -9.35
N PRO A 137 -21.66 -6.09 -9.30
CA PRO A 137 -21.08 -4.80 -8.95
C PRO A 137 -20.35 -4.82 -7.62
N VAL A 138 -19.25 -4.06 -7.51
CA VAL A 138 -18.43 -4.02 -6.30
C VAL A 138 -19.07 -3.06 -5.29
N THR A 139 -19.34 -3.56 -4.09
CA THR A 139 -19.75 -2.73 -2.95
C THR A 139 -18.54 -2.15 -2.22
N LEU A 140 -18.75 -1.11 -1.41
CA LEU A 140 -17.71 -0.50 -0.59
C LEU A 140 -17.02 -1.53 0.30
N GLY A 141 -17.80 -2.40 0.97
CA GLY A 141 -17.25 -3.47 1.79
C GLY A 141 -16.35 -4.42 1.01
N VAL A 142 -16.76 -4.83 -0.21
CA VAL A 142 -15.93 -5.68 -1.07
C VAL A 142 -14.65 -4.94 -1.49
N ARG A 143 -14.74 -3.66 -1.89
CA ARG A 143 -13.57 -2.87 -2.26
C ARG A 143 -12.56 -2.76 -1.11
N LEU A 144 -13.03 -2.47 0.11
CA LEU A 144 -12.17 -2.35 1.30
C LEU A 144 -11.50 -3.69 1.64
N VAL A 145 -12.21 -4.81 1.50
CA VAL A 145 -11.60 -6.15 1.65
C VAL A 145 -10.54 -6.40 0.58
N SER A 146 -10.82 -6.06 -0.69
CA SER A 146 -9.86 -6.24 -1.79
C SER A 146 -8.57 -5.46 -1.55
N VAL A 147 -8.66 -4.20 -1.13
CA VAL A 147 -7.52 -3.36 -0.76
C VAL A 147 -6.71 -4.00 0.36
N ALA A 148 -7.36 -4.39 1.46
CA ALA A 148 -6.63 -4.98 2.59
C ALA A 148 -5.97 -6.33 2.24
N VAL A 149 -6.58 -7.13 1.36
CA VAL A 149 -5.99 -8.39 0.89
C VAL A 149 -4.74 -8.12 0.04
N ASP A 150 -4.83 -7.22 -0.94
CA ASP A 150 -3.71 -6.80 -1.80
C ASP A 150 -2.52 -6.31 -0.94
N ALA A 151 -2.79 -5.37 -0.02
CA ALA A 151 -1.82 -4.85 0.93
C ALA A 151 -1.13 -5.94 1.76
N LEU A 152 -1.89 -6.90 2.32
CA LEU A 152 -1.34 -7.94 3.20
C LEU A 152 -0.63 -9.06 2.42
N GLU A 153 -1.04 -9.36 1.18
CA GLU A 153 -0.31 -10.26 0.29
C GLU A 153 1.08 -9.70 -0.04
N HIS A 154 1.16 -8.41 -0.38
CA HIS A 154 2.44 -7.75 -0.63
C HIS A 154 3.26 -7.51 0.65
N ALA A 155 2.61 -7.30 1.80
CA ALA A 155 3.31 -7.30 3.09
C ALA A 155 3.96 -8.67 3.37
N GLY A 156 3.27 -9.77 3.07
CA GLY A 156 3.81 -11.13 3.15
C GLY A 156 4.99 -11.34 2.19
N GLN A 157 4.89 -10.84 0.96
CA GLN A 157 5.98 -10.86 -0.02
C GLN A 157 7.20 -10.09 0.49
N ALA A 158 7.00 -8.90 1.07
CA ALA A 158 8.05 -8.08 1.64
C ALA A 158 8.71 -8.77 2.85
N ALA A 159 7.92 -9.39 3.74
CA ALA A 159 8.45 -10.14 4.88
C ALA A 159 9.30 -11.35 4.43
N TYR A 160 8.85 -12.08 3.40
CA TYR A 160 9.64 -13.17 2.81
C TYR A 160 10.97 -12.66 2.23
N LEU A 161 10.92 -11.59 1.42
CA LEU A 161 12.09 -10.96 0.82
C LEU A 161 13.08 -10.51 1.89
N ARG A 162 12.60 -9.77 2.90
CA ARG A 162 13.41 -9.31 4.04
C ARG A 162 14.17 -10.46 4.70
N GLY A 163 13.48 -11.55 5.05
CA GLY A 163 14.11 -12.70 5.68
C GLY A 163 15.18 -13.39 4.80
N VAL A 164 15.02 -13.36 3.47
CA VAL A 164 16.07 -13.86 2.55
C VAL A 164 17.27 -12.92 2.51
N LEU A 165 17.06 -11.61 2.47
CA LEU A 165 18.14 -10.62 2.47
C LEU A 165 18.99 -10.73 3.74
N GLU A 166 18.37 -10.88 4.91
CA GLU A 166 19.07 -11.06 6.20
C GLU A 166 19.95 -12.31 6.18
N ARG A 167 19.40 -13.46 5.75
CA ARG A 167 20.17 -14.72 5.68
C ARG A 167 21.30 -14.69 4.65
N THR A 168 21.24 -13.76 3.69
CA THR A 168 22.26 -13.60 2.65
C THR A 168 23.19 -12.42 2.91
N GLY A 169 23.08 -11.74 4.06
CA GLY A 169 23.95 -10.61 4.43
C GLY A 169 23.74 -9.37 3.56
N ARG A 170 22.52 -9.16 3.06
CA ARG A 170 22.10 -8.03 2.23
C ARG A 170 21.06 -7.13 2.92
N ALA A 171 20.86 -7.33 4.21
CA ALA A 171 20.01 -6.58 5.11
C ALA A 171 20.68 -6.51 6.50
#